data_AF-A0A0D7Q8Y3-F1
#
_entry.id   AF-A0A0D7Q8Y3-F1
#
_cell.length_a   1.000
_cell.length_b   1.000
_cell.length_c   1.000
_cell.angle_alpha   90.00
_cell.angle_beta   90.00
_cell.angle_gamma   90.00
#
_symmetry.space_group_name_H-M   'P 1'
#
loop_
_entity.id
_entity.type
_entity.pdbx_description
1 polymer ?
#
loop_
_entity_poly.entity_id
_entity_poly.type
_entity_poly.pdbx_seq_one_letter_code
_entity_poly.pdbx_strand_id
1 'polypeptide(L)'
;MAVGAAVFEAALLPGLALGVAAVAAPKYLPKLAGALNPLFKSTVRGTYKFAQKSREMFAEAHEQVNDIVAEVKAEGAQDAKAADGRAPSAA
;
A
#
# COMPACT_ATOMS: atom_id res chain seq x y z
N MET A 1 10.81 21.75 0.32
CA MET A 1 9.84 22.83 -0.01
C MET A 1 9.51 22.90 -1.50
N ALA A 2 10.48 22.84 -2.42
CA ALA A 2 10.21 22.97 -3.87
C ALA A 2 9.31 21.87 -4.48
N VAL A 3 9.48 20.60 -4.08
CA VAL A 3 8.64 19.48 -4.57
C VAL A 3 7.18 19.63 -4.13
N GLY A 4 6.94 20.13 -2.91
CA GLY A 4 5.59 20.37 -2.41
C GLY A 4 4.85 21.46 -3.19
N ALA A 5 5.55 22.54 -3.54
CA ALA A 5 4.99 23.60 -4.38
C ALA A 5 4.68 23.10 -5.79
N ALA A 6 5.58 22.33 -6.41
CA ALA A 6 5.35 21.76 -7.74
C ALA A 6 4.15 20.80 -7.77
N VAL A 7 4.00 19.96 -6.73
CA VAL A 7 2.84 19.05 -6.60
C VAL A 7 1.55 19.85 -6.35
N PHE A 8 1.60 20.92 -5.56
CA PHE A 8 0.44 21.77 -5.29
C PHE A 8 -0.04 22.49 -6.55
N GLU A 9 0.86 23.10 -7.33
CA GLU A 9 0.50 23.71 -8.61
C GLU A 9 -0.02 22.68 -9.62
N ALA A 10 0.60 21.50 -9.68
CA ALA A 10 0.13 20.40 -10.52
C ALA A 10 -1.24 19.86 -10.09
N ALA A 11 -1.58 19.90 -8.79
CA ALA A 11 -2.86 19.46 -8.24
C ALA A 11 -3.94 20.56 -8.28
N LEU A 12 -3.56 21.83 -8.42
CA LEU A 12 -4.47 22.97 -8.46
C LEU A 12 -5.37 22.92 -9.71
N LEU A 13 -4.80 22.58 -10.87
CA LEU A 13 -5.51 22.41 -12.14
C LEU A 13 -6.57 21.29 -12.08
N PRO A 14 -6.23 20.06 -11.65
CA PRO A 14 -7.20 19.01 -11.38
C PRO A 14 -8.28 19.42 -10.39
N GLY A 15 -7.90 20.05 -9.26
CA GLY A 15 -8.84 20.50 -8.23
C GLY A 15 -9.87 21.50 -8.76
N LEU A 16 -9.41 22.47 -9.56
CA LEU A 16 -10.28 23.45 -10.21
C LEU A 16 -11.19 22.77 -11.25
N ALA A 17 -10.65 21.89 -12.08
CA ALA A 17 -11.43 21.16 -13.07
C ALA A 17 -12.53 20.31 -12.42
N LEU A 18 -12.24 19.65 -11.30
CA LEU A 18 -13.22 18.92 -10.51
C LEU A 18 -14.27 19.84 -9.89
N GLY A 19 -13.88 21.01 -9.39
CA GLY A 19 -14.81 22.03 -8.90
C GLY A 19 -15.79 22.50 -9.97
N VAL A 20 -15.30 22.84 -11.17
CA VAL A 20 -16.14 23.22 -12.32
C VAL A 20 -17.04 22.06 -12.76
N ALA A 21 -16.49 20.85 -12.83
CA ALA A 21 -17.26 19.65 -13.15
C ALA A 21 -18.38 19.38 -12.13
N ALA A 22 -18.13 19.62 -10.84
CA ALA A 22 -19.14 19.45 -9.79
C ALA A 22 -20.32 20.43 -9.93
N VAL A 23 -20.04 21.68 -10.30
CA VAL A 23 -21.11 22.68 -10.58
C VAL A 23 -21.89 22.29 -11.85
N ALA A 24 -21.21 21.77 -12.86
CA ALA A 24 -21.82 21.34 -14.12
C ALA A 24 -22.55 19.99 -13.99
N ALA A 25 -22.20 19.16 -13.00
CA ALA A 25 -22.68 17.79 -12.80
C ALA A 25 -24.20 17.64 -12.94
N PRO A 26 -25.08 18.34 -12.19
CA PRO A 26 -26.53 18.11 -12.27
C PRO A 26 -27.13 18.27 -13.67
N LYS A 27 -26.50 19.09 -14.54
CA LYS A 27 -26.94 19.30 -15.92
C LYS A 27 -26.48 18.20 -16.88
N TYR A 28 -25.30 17.62 -16.68
CA TYR A 28 -24.67 16.68 -17.62
C TYR A 28 -24.68 15.23 -17.14
N LEU A 29 -24.65 14.98 -15.83
CA LEU A 29 -24.76 13.64 -15.24
C LEU A 29 -25.98 12.86 -15.77
N PRO A 30 -27.22 13.40 -15.80
CA PRO A 30 -28.37 12.63 -16.28
C PRO A 30 -28.26 12.19 -17.74
N LYS A 31 -27.46 12.89 -18.56
CA LYS A 31 -27.19 12.52 -19.97
C LYS A 31 -26.10 11.46 -20.11
N LEU A 32 -25.19 11.37 -19.15
CA LEU A 32 -24.00 10.52 -19.19
C LEU A 32 -24.07 9.31 -18.25
N ALA A 33 -25.00 9.30 -17.29
CA ALA A 33 -25.10 8.30 -16.23
C ALA A 33 -25.22 6.87 -16.80
N GLY A 34 -26.00 6.67 -17.86
CA GLY A 34 -26.15 5.37 -18.51
C GLY A 34 -24.84 4.84 -19.11
N ALA A 35 -24.00 5.71 -19.68
CA ALA A 35 -22.72 5.34 -20.28
C ALA A 35 -21.60 5.16 -19.24
N LEU A 36 -21.66 5.90 -18.13
CA LEU A 36 -20.67 5.82 -17.06
C LEU A 36 -20.90 4.62 -16.12
N ASN A 37 -22.13 4.14 -15.98
CA ASN A 37 -22.46 3.03 -15.11
C ASN A 37 -21.63 1.74 -15.36
N PRO A 38 -21.44 1.25 -16.61
CA PRO A 38 -20.60 0.08 -16.85
C PRO A 38 -19.13 0.33 -16.51
N LEU A 39 -18.58 1.52 -16.83
CA LEU A 39 -17.22 1.90 -16.49
C LEU A 39 -17.03 1.96 -14.97
N PHE A 40 -17.94 2.61 -14.27
CA PHE A 40 -17.90 2.71 -12.81
C PHE A 40 -17.95 1.33 -12.16
N LYS A 41 -18.88 0.47 -12.61
CA LYS A 41 -19.02 -0.90 -12.10
C LYS A 41 -17.78 -1.74 -12.38
N SER A 42 -17.17 -1.62 -13.56
CA SER A 42 -15.92 -2.32 -13.88
C SER A 42 -14.75 -1.80 -13.05
N THR A 43 -14.66 -0.49 -12.83
CA THR A 43 -13.60 0.12 -12.02
C THR A 43 -13.71 -0.33 -10.56
N VAL A 44 -14.90 -0.22 -9.94
CA VAL A 44 -15.12 -0.68 -8.57
C VAL A 44 -14.76 -2.16 -8.43
N ARG A 45 -15.19 -3.00 -9.38
CA ARG A 45 -14.88 -4.43 -9.36
C ARG A 45 -13.38 -4.69 -9.55
N GLY A 46 -12.72 -3.92 -10.41
CA GLY A 46 -11.27 -3.98 -10.64
C GLY A 46 -10.49 -3.60 -9.38
N THR A 47 -10.79 -2.46 -8.79
CA THR A 47 -10.16 -1.97 -7.55
C THR A 47 -10.38 -2.97 -6.40
N TYR A 48 -11.59 -3.52 -6.28
CA TYR A 48 -11.87 -4.53 -5.24
C TYR A 48 -11.01 -5.78 -5.40
N LYS A 49 -10.92 -6.32 -6.63
CA LYS A 49 -10.07 -7.49 -6.91
C LYS A 49 -8.59 -7.19 -6.68
N PHE A 50 -8.14 -6.01 -7.09
CA PHE A 50 -6.77 -5.58 -6.89
C PHE A 50 -6.44 -5.47 -5.40
N ALA A 51 -7.32 -4.88 -4.60
CA ALA A 51 -7.14 -4.75 -3.15
C ALA A 51 -7.10 -6.11 -2.43
N GLN A 52 -7.93 -7.07 -2.85
CA GLN A 52 -7.87 -8.43 -2.32
C GLN A 52 -6.53 -9.09 -2.63
N LYS A 53 -6.10 -9.04 -3.91
CA LYS A 53 -4.84 -9.64 -4.34
C LYS A 53 -3.62 -8.97 -3.68
N SER A 54 -3.65 -7.65 -3.49
CA SER A 54 -2.59 -6.94 -2.78
C SER A 54 -2.53 -7.34 -1.31
N ARG A 55 -3.67 -7.61 -0.68
CA ARG A 55 -3.72 -8.08 0.71
C ARG A 55 -3.11 -9.48 0.85
N GLU A 56 -3.42 -10.39 -0.07
CA GLU A 56 -2.81 -11.73 -0.11
C GLU A 56 -1.29 -11.65 -0.30
N MET A 57 -0.83 -10.89 -1.29
CA MET A 57 0.61 -10.68 -1.54
C MET A 57 1.32 -10.05 -0.33
N PHE A 58 0.67 -9.09 0.34
CA PHE A 58 1.23 -8.47 1.53
C PHE A 58 1.33 -9.46 2.70
N ALA A 59 0.35 -10.36 2.86
CA ALA A 59 0.39 -11.40 3.87
C ALA A 59 1.53 -12.39 3.64
N GLU A 60 1.73 -12.85 2.40
CA GLU A 60 2.82 -13.74 2.02
C GLU A 60 4.19 -13.08 2.24
N ALA A 61 4.35 -11.82 1.80
CA ALA A 61 5.57 -11.07 2.05
C ALA A 61 5.83 -10.86 3.56
N HIS A 62 4.78 -10.62 4.34
CA HIS A 62 4.89 -10.46 5.79
C HIS A 62 5.29 -11.77 6.48
N GLU A 63 4.82 -12.91 5.99
CA GLU A 63 5.25 -14.23 6.47
C GLU A 63 6.74 -14.46 6.19
N GLN A 64 7.22 -14.20 4.96
CA GLN A 64 8.64 -14.29 4.62
C GLN A 64 9.52 -13.39 5.49
N VAL A 65 9.10 -12.16 5.74
CA VAL A 65 9.84 -11.25 6.63
C VAL A 65 9.88 -11.79 8.06
N ASN A 66 8.76 -12.30 8.57
CA ASN A 66 8.73 -12.92 9.90
C ASN A 66 9.65 -14.13 10.00
N ASP A 67 9.72 -14.96 8.96
CA ASP A 67 10.59 -16.14 8.91
C ASP A 67 12.07 -15.73 8.99
N ILE A 68 12.48 -14.76 8.16
CA ILE A 68 13.85 -14.20 8.19
C ILE A 68 14.17 -13.58 9.55
N VAL A 69 13.24 -12.81 10.13
CA VAL A 69 13.42 -12.20 11.46
C VAL A 69 13.56 -13.27 12.55
N ALA A 70 12.80 -14.36 12.46
CA ALA A 70 12.88 -15.47 13.40
C ALA A 70 14.21 -16.22 13.26
N GLU A 71 14.66 -16.48 12.03
CA GLU A 71 15.95 -17.09 11.73
C GLU A 71 17.10 -16.29 12.33
N VAL A 72 17.20 -14.99 12.02
CA VAL A 72 18.26 -14.10 12.55
C VAL A 72 18.22 -14.04 14.07
N LYS A 73 17.03 -14.00 14.68
CA LYS A 73 16.91 -13.99 16.14
C LYS A 73 17.36 -15.33 16.75
N ALA A 74 17.10 -16.45 16.09
CA ALA A 74 17.55 -17.76 16.53
C ALA A 74 19.07 -17.91 16.39
N GLU A 75 19.67 -17.40 15.31
CA GLU A 75 21.12 -17.31 15.13
C GLU A 75 21.77 -16.52 16.28
N GLY A 76 21.29 -15.29 16.54
CA GLY A 76 21.84 -14.46 17.62
C GLY A 76 21.66 -15.08 19.02
N ALA A 77 20.59 -15.86 19.25
CA ALA A 77 20.40 -16.59 20.50
C ALA A 77 21.36 -17.80 20.62
N GLN A 78 21.69 -18.46 19.51
CA GLN A 78 22.68 -19.53 19.47
C GLN A 78 24.10 -19.00 19.69
N ASP A 79 24.44 -17.85 19.11
CA ASP A 79 25.73 -17.17 19.35
C ASP A 79 25.90 -16.80 20.84
N ALA A 80 24.84 -16.27 21.47
CA ALA A 80 24.85 -15.96 22.90
C ALA A 80 25.04 -17.22 23.77
N LYS A 81 24.39 -18.34 23.40
CA LYS A 81 24.51 -19.61 24.13
C LYS A 81 25.85 -20.30 23.90
N ALA A 82 26.46 -20.15 22.73
CA ALA A 82 27.81 -20.62 22.43
C ALA A 82 28.89 -19.82 23.16
N ALA A 83 28.67 -18.52 23.39
CA ALA A 83 29.52 -17.68 24.22
C ALA A 83 29.45 -18.06 25.71
N ASP A 84 28.25 -18.40 26.22
CA ASP A 84 28.03 -18.84 27.60
C ASP A 84 28.61 -20.25 27.89
N GLY A 85 28.47 -21.18 26.93
CA GLY A 85 29.00 -22.54 27.05
C GLY A 85 30.52 -22.69 26.93
N ARG A 86 31.26 -21.61 26.63
CA ARG A 86 32.73 -21.60 26.54
C ARG A 86 33.43 -21.08 27.80
N ALA A 87 32.73 -20.94 28.93
CA ALA A 87 33.38 -20.79 30.23
C ALA A 87 34.27 -22.03 30.50
N PRO A 88 35.60 -21.87 30.66
CA PRO A 88 36.51 -23.00 30.76
C PRO A 88 36.26 -23.76 32.07
N SER A 89 35.82 -25.01 31.96
CA SER A 89 36.10 -26.03 32.97
C SER A 89 37.60 -26.33 32.90
N ALA A 90 38.37 -25.62 33.71
CA ALA A 90 39.72 -25.99 34.08
C ALA A 90 39.76 -25.93 35.61
N ALA A 91 39.59 -27.10 36.22
CA ALA A 91 39.86 -27.39 37.63
C ALA A 91 41.05 -28.34 37.70
#